data_AF-A0A2V5KQY1-F1
#
_entry.id   AF-A0A2V5KQY1-F1
#
_cell.length_a   1.000
_cell.length_b   1.000
_cell.length_c   1.000
_cell.angle_alpha   90.00
_cell.angle_beta   90.00
_cell.angle_gamma   90.00
#
_symmetry.space_group_name_H-M   'P 1'
#
loop_
_entity.id
_entity.type
_entity.pdbx_description
1 polymer ?
#
loop_
_entity_poly.entity_id
_entity_poly.type
_entity_poly.pdbx_seq_one_letter_code
_entity_poly.pdbx_strand_id
1 'polypeptide(L)'
;MASSRNRNQKVVPECGKALDMMKYEIAAEMGLPVGQNVAQFSDVEFATELGSIQGGSIKEDYWGHIATRDAGAVGGAITSRLVRQAEQVLYGLQ
;
A
#
# COMPACT_ATOMS: atom_id res chain seq x y z
N MET A 1 -20.19 -24.16 25.34
CA MET A 1 -18.85 -23.60 25.03
C MET A 1 -18.88 -23.08 23.59
N ALA A 2 -18.80 -21.77 23.38
CA ALA A 2 -18.80 -21.19 22.04
C ALA A 2 -17.39 -21.28 21.44
N SER A 3 -17.22 -22.10 20.40
CA SER A 3 -15.97 -22.19 19.66
C SER A 3 -15.73 -20.87 18.90
N SER A 4 -14.73 -20.10 19.34
CA SER A 4 -14.29 -18.87 18.69
C SER A 4 -13.68 -19.22 17.32
N ARG A 5 -14.51 -19.16 16.29
CA ARG A 5 -14.11 -19.41 14.91
C ARG A 5 -13.32 -18.20 14.42
N ASN A 6 -11.99 -18.29 14.43
CA ASN A 6 -11.13 -17.20 13.97
C ASN A 6 -11.31 -17.00 12.45
N ARG A 7 -11.94 -15.89 12.07
CA ARG A 7 -12.29 -15.56 10.67
C ARG A 7 -11.19 -14.77 9.94
N ASN A 8 -10.11 -14.41 10.62
CA ASN A 8 -9.04 -13.57 10.08
C ASN A 8 -7.98 -14.41 9.33
N GLN A 9 -8.40 -15.43 8.60
CA GLN A 9 -7.47 -16.22 7.78
C GLN A 9 -7.24 -15.51 6.45
N LYS A 10 -5.97 -15.30 6.10
CA LYS A 10 -5.57 -14.75 4.80
C LYS A 10 -5.97 -15.76 3.72
N VAL A 11 -6.58 -15.29 2.64
CA VAL A 11 -6.96 -16.13 1.50
C VAL A 11 -5.72 -16.79 0.88
N VAL A 12 -4.61 -16.06 0.83
CA VAL A 12 -3.31 -16.59 0.44
C VAL A 12 -2.25 -16.09 1.42
N PRO A 13 -1.67 -16.97 2.26
CA PRO A 13 -0.78 -16.57 3.34
C PRO A 13 0.57 -16.01 2.85
N GLU A 14 1.10 -16.55 1.74
CA GLU A 14 2.42 -16.21 1.20
C GLU A 14 2.43 -14.91 0.35
N CYS A 15 1.27 -14.35 0.03
CA CYS A 15 1.17 -13.18 -0.85
C CYS A 15 1.70 -11.88 -0.26
N GLY A 16 1.92 -11.80 1.07
CA GLY A 16 2.26 -10.54 1.74
C GLY A 16 3.44 -9.81 1.08
N LYS A 17 4.56 -10.51 0.90
CA LYS A 17 5.77 -9.93 0.28
C LYS A 17 5.53 -9.47 -1.16
N ALA A 18 4.82 -10.27 -1.96
CA ALA A 18 4.54 -9.95 -3.35
C ALA A 18 3.62 -8.72 -3.48
N LEU A 19 2.59 -8.63 -2.65
CA LEU A 19 1.68 -7.50 -2.61
C LEU A 19 2.37 -6.23 -2.12
N ASP A 20 3.27 -6.33 -1.14
CA ASP A 20 4.04 -5.18 -0.66
C ASP A 20 4.97 -4.61 -1.74
N MET A 21 5.66 -5.47 -2.49
CA MET A 21 6.47 -5.04 -3.64
C MET A 21 5.59 -4.34 -4.69
N MET A 22 4.49 -4.98 -5.10
CA MET A 22 3.57 -4.41 -6.09
C MET A 22 2.96 -3.08 -5.62
N LYS A 23 2.64 -2.95 -4.33
CA LYS A 23 2.12 -1.73 -3.71
C LYS A 23 3.11 -0.58 -3.86
N TYR A 24 4.38 -0.79 -3.55
CA TYR A 24 5.41 0.24 -3.68
C TYR A 24 5.74 0.54 -5.15
N GLU A 25 5.77 -0.47 -6.01
CA GLU A 25 5.95 -0.29 -7.46
C GLU A 25 4.85 0.59 -8.07
N ILE A 26 3.58 0.25 -7.84
CA ILE A 26 2.43 1.01 -8.35
C ILE A 26 2.45 2.44 -7.82
N ALA A 27 2.74 2.60 -6.54
CA ALA A 27 2.72 3.92 -5.96
C ALA A 27 3.87 4.80 -6.49
N ALA A 28 5.04 4.21 -6.76
CA ALA A 28 6.12 4.90 -7.47
C ALA A 28 5.71 5.26 -8.91
N GLU A 29 5.04 4.37 -9.65
CA GLU A 29 4.51 4.66 -10.98
C GLU A 29 3.45 5.79 -10.97
N MET A 30 2.67 5.89 -9.90
CA MET A 30 1.68 6.94 -9.68
C MET A 30 2.28 8.25 -9.15
N GLY A 31 3.59 8.29 -8.90
CA GLY A 31 4.28 9.47 -8.36
C GLY A 31 3.88 9.78 -6.91
N LEU A 32 3.40 8.79 -6.15
CA LEU A 32 3.00 8.99 -4.77
C LEU A 32 4.21 9.04 -3.85
N PRO A 33 4.18 9.89 -2.81
CA PRO A 33 5.28 10.05 -1.88
C PRO A 33 5.33 8.90 -0.84
N VAL A 34 5.47 7.66 -1.31
CA VAL A 34 5.52 6.48 -0.45
C VAL A 34 6.89 5.80 -0.57
N GLY A 35 7.53 5.58 0.58
CA GLY A 35 8.84 4.93 0.67
C GLY A 35 9.89 5.78 1.37
N GLN A 36 10.94 5.10 1.84
CA GLN A 36 12.05 5.65 2.65
C GLN A 36 12.72 6.90 2.05
N ASN A 37 12.69 7.07 0.72
CA ASN A 37 13.34 8.21 0.04
C ASN A 37 12.46 9.45 -0.11
N VAL A 38 11.14 9.37 0.13
CA VAL A 38 10.26 10.54 -0.02
C VAL A 38 10.08 11.33 1.28
N ALA A 39 10.49 10.77 2.42
CA ALA A 39 10.62 11.53 3.66
C ALA A 39 11.67 12.67 3.57
N GLN A 40 12.49 12.69 2.52
CA GLN A 40 13.64 13.60 2.39
C GLN A 40 13.54 14.57 1.21
N PHE A 41 12.59 14.39 0.29
CA PHE A 41 12.44 15.25 -0.89
C PHE A 41 10.95 15.48 -1.22
N SER A 42 10.54 16.76 -1.23
CA SER A 42 9.28 17.35 -1.70
C SER A 42 8.09 17.43 -0.71
N ASP A 43 8.03 18.59 -0.04
CA ASP A 43 6.81 19.40 0.15
C ASP A 43 5.79 19.06 1.26
N VAL A 44 6.19 18.45 2.37
CA VAL A 44 5.36 18.39 3.61
C VAL A 44 5.74 19.50 4.61
N GLU A 45 6.17 20.66 4.12
CA GLU A 45 6.58 21.81 4.97
C GLU A 45 5.38 22.61 5.51
N PHE A 46 4.24 22.67 4.80
CA PHE A 46 3.04 23.37 5.28
C PHE A 46 2.25 22.60 6.34
N ALA A 47 2.24 21.26 6.24
CA ALA A 47 1.49 20.41 7.17
C ALA A 47 2.25 20.14 8.49
N THR A 48 3.55 20.42 8.53
CA THR A 48 4.40 20.19 9.72
C THR A 48 4.44 21.40 10.67
N GLU A 49 4.10 22.60 10.18
CA GLU A 49 4.20 23.84 10.97
C GLU A 49 2.99 24.09 11.90
N LEU A 50 1.86 23.42 11.70
CA LEU A 50 0.68 23.56 12.56
C LEU A 50 0.62 22.51 13.67
N GLY A 51 1.57 22.58 14.59
CA GLY A 51 1.43 22.01 15.93
C GLY A 51 1.78 20.53 16.08
N SER A 52 3.06 20.28 16.38
CA SER A 52 3.56 19.21 17.26
C SER A 52 3.08 17.77 17.02
N ILE A 53 3.90 16.98 16.33
CA ILE A 53 4.10 15.58 16.73
C ILE A 53 5.57 15.44 17.14
N GLN A 54 5.75 15.30 18.44
CA GLN A 54 7.00 15.03 19.14
C GLN A 54 7.64 13.75 18.57
N GLY A 55 8.94 13.80 18.28
CA GLY A 55 9.72 12.73 17.66
C GLY A 55 9.55 11.36 18.32
N GLY A 56 8.62 10.59 17.77
CA GLY A 56 8.43 9.17 18.06
C GLY A 56 8.22 8.46 16.74
N SER A 57 9.31 7.89 16.22
CA SER A 57 9.35 6.88 15.15
C SER A 57 8.25 7.03 14.09
N ILE A 58 8.44 7.94 13.12
CA ILE A 58 7.70 7.86 11.86
C ILE A 58 7.97 6.45 11.33
N LYS A 59 6.97 5.57 11.39
CA LYS A 59 7.08 4.24 10.80
C LYS A 59 7.41 4.47 9.34
N GLU A 60 8.50 3.87 8.87
CA GLU A 60 9.00 3.97 7.49
C GLU A 60 7.91 3.61 6.43
N ASP A 61 6.84 2.93 6.87
CA ASP A 61 5.65 2.52 6.11
C ASP A 61 4.37 3.33 6.44
N TYR A 62 4.45 4.62 6.77
CA TYR A 62 3.23 5.38 7.09
C TYR A 62 2.52 5.91 5.84
N TRP A 63 1.42 5.23 5.47
CA TRP A 63 0.53 5.61 4.36
C TRP A 63 -0.59 6.59 4.76
N GLY A 64 -0.59 7.12 5.98
CA GLY A 64 -1.66 8.02 6.44
C GLY A 64 -1.52 9.47 5.98
N HIS A 65 -0.37 9.86 5.42
CA HIS A 65 -0.14 11.22 4.91
C HIS A 65 -0.65 11.41 3.48
N ILE A 66 -0.91 10.31 2.75
CA ILE A 66 -1.43 10.37 1.38
C ILE A 66 -2.95 10.51 1.38
N ALA A 67 -3.51 11.10 0.32
CA ALA A 67 -4.95 11.23 0.21
C ALA A 67 -5.62 9.84 0.14
N THR A 68 -6.77 9.67 0.81
CA THR A 68 -7.56 8.43 0.76
C THR A 68 -7.86 7.98 -0.67
N ARG A 69 -8.06 8.94 -1.57
CA ARG A 69 -8.27 8.68 -3.00
C ARG A 69 -7.06 8.01 -3.64
N ASP A 70 -5.85 8.47 -3.31
CA ASP A 70 -4.62 7.98 -3.90
C ASP A 70 -4.25 6.61 -3.32
N ALA A 71 -4.42 6.42 -2.01
CA ALA A 71 -4.32 5.11 -1.37
C ALA A 71 -5.30 4.10 -2.00
N GLY A 72 -6.54 4.53 -2.26
CA GLY A 72 -7.56 3.74 -2.94
C GLY A 72 -7.20 3.41 -4.39
N ALA A 73 -6.62 4.36 -5.13
CA ALA A 73 -6.16 4.15 -6.51
C ALA A 73 -5.05 3.09 -6.58
N VAL A 74 -4.11 3.09 -5.63
CA VAL A 74 -3.08 2.04 -5.52
C VAL A 74 -3.72 0.67 -5.29
N GLY A 75 -4.65 0.55 -4.33
CA GLY A 75 -5.35 -0.72 -4.06
C GLY A 75 -6.15 -1.24 -5.26
N GLY A 76 -6.80 -0.34 -5.99
CA GLY A 76 -7.50 -0.65 -7.23
C GLY A 76 -6.56 -1.16 -8.32
N ALA A 77 -5.40 -0.51 -8.49
CA ALA A 77 -4.38 -0.93 -9.45
C ALA A 77 -3.76 -2.29 -9.10
N ILE A 78 -3.51 -2.59 -7.81
CA ILE A 78 -3.07 -3.92 -7.36
C ILE A 78 -4.09 -4.97 -7.79
N THR A 79 -5.36 -4.75 -7.47
CA THR A 79 -6.44 -5.69 -7.81
C THR A 79 -6.56 -5.88 -9.31
N SER A 80 -6.49 -4.79 -10.10
CA SER A 80 -6.54 -4.84 -11.55
C SER A 80 -5.39 -5.67 -12.14
N ARG A 81 -4.15 -5.51 -11.64
CA ARG A 81 -3.00 -6.31 -12.10
C ARG A 81 -3.15 -7.79 -11.76
N LEU A 82 -3.59 -8.10 -10.53
CA LEU A 82 -3.80 -9.49 -10.11
C LEU A 82 -4.84 -10.20 -10.96
N VAL A 83 -5.98 -9.54 -11.23
CA VAL A 83 -7.03 -10.10 -12.08
C VAL A 83 -6.51 -10.29 -13.50
N ARG A 84 -5.82 -9.29 -14.06
CA ARG A 84 -5.23 -9.40 -15.40
C ARG A 84 -4.22 -10.55 -15.50
N GLN A 85 -3.35 -10.74 -14.51
CA GLN A 85 -2.42 -11.86 -14.47
C GLN A 85 -3.16 -13.20 -14.35
N ALA A 86 -4.20 -13.27 -13.52
CA ALA A 86 -5.04 -14.45 -13.39
C ALA A 86 -5.74 -14.77 -14.71
N GLU A 87 -6.29 -13.78 -15.41
CA GLU A 87 -6.89 -13.93 -16.73
C GLU A 87 -5.88 -14.44 -17.77
N GLN A 88 -4.66 -13.88 -17.79
CA GLN A 88 -3.59 -14.36 -18.67
C GLN A 88 -3.23 -15.83 -18.41
N VAL A 89 -3.12 -16.23 -17.14
CA VAL A 89 -2.83 -17.61 -16.74
C VAL A 89 -3.99 -18.56 -17.09
N LEU A 90 -5.24 -18.11 -16.89
CA LEU A 90 -6.43 -18.94 -17.11
C LEU A 90 -6.80 -19.06 -18.59
N TYR A 91 -6.65 -18.00 -19.37
CA TYR A 91 -7.07 -17.93 -20.77
C TYR A 91 -5.92 -18.04 -21.78
N GLY A 92 -4.66 -18.13 -21.33
CA GLY A 92 -3.52 -18.48 -22.17
C GLY A 92 -3.16 -17.45 -23.25
N LEU A 93 -3.51 -16.17 -23.04
CA LEU A 93 -3.05 -15.07 -23.91
C LEU A 93 -1.55 -14.81 -23.63
N GLN A 94 -0.68 -15.61 -24.26
CA GLN A 94 0.76 -15.35 -24.35
C GLN A 94 1.06 -14.12 -25.22
#